data_AF-A0A8J5CXK4-F1
#
_entry.id   AF-A0A8J5CXK4-F1
#
_cell.length_a   1.000
_cell.length_b   1.000
_cell.length_c   1.000
_cell.angle_alpha   90.00
_cell.angle_beta   90.00
_cell.angle_gamma   90.00
#
_symmetry.space_group_name_H-M   'P 1'
#
loop_
_entity.id
_entity.type
_entity.pdbx_description
1 polymer ?
#
loop_
_entity_poly.entity_id
_entity_poly.type
_entity_poly.pdbx_seq_one_letter_code
_entity_poly.pdbx_strand_id
1 'polypeptide(L)'
;MVLHNTKSTAQDVSNKLHIASETERKINGAREEYRPVATRGSILYFLITDMTVVSCMYQTSLRQFLILFDMSMNKSEHSNNPKIRIGSIIRFLTLTVWRNTCRGFYERHKFLFTLLLAMKVDLQCAHISHDEFMKFIKVSGTYML
;
A
#
# COMPACT_ATOMS: atom_id res chain seq x y z
N MET A 1 -34.29 -11.17 -44.27
CA MET A 1 -33.89 -11.78 -42.98
C MET A 1 -32.51 -11.33 -42.52
N VAL A 2 -31.49 -11.36 -43.39
CA VAL A 2 -30.10 -11.00 -43.04
C VAL A 2 -29.93 -9.56 -42.52
N LEU A 3 -30.54 -8.56 -43.16
CA LEU A 3 -30.38 -7.14 -42.76
C LEU A 3 -30.94 -6.82 -41.37
N HIS A 4 -32.05 -7.47 -40.99
CA HIS A 4 -32.67 -7.29 -39.68
C HIS A 4 -31.78 -7.86 -38.57
N ASN A 5 -31.16 -9.01 -38.83
CA ASN A 5 -30.18 -9.61 -37.92
C ASN A 5 -28.94 -8.73 -37.78
N THR A 6 -28.39 -8.19 -38.88
CA THR A 6 -27.23 -7.28 -38.82
C THR A 6 -27.53 -6.01 -38.03
N LYS A 7 -28.73 -5.42 -38.20
CA LYS A 7 -29.16 -4.23 -37.44
C LYS A 7 -29.34 -4.55 -35.95
N SER A 8 -29.92 -5.69 -35.62
CA SER A 8 -30.08 -6.14 -34.22
C SER A 8 -28.73 -6.39 -33.55
N THR A 9 -27.81 -7.10 -34.22
CA THR A 9 -26.46 -7.36 -33.70
C THR A 9 -25.66 -6.07 -33.51
N ALA A 10 -25.77 -5.10 -34.42
CA ALA A 10 -25.11 -3.80 -34.26
C ALA A 10 -25.63 -3.03 -33.03
N GLN A 11 -26.95 -3.07 -32.77
CA GLN A 11 -27.54 -2.46 -31.59
C GLN A 11 -27.06 -3.16 -30.29
N ASP A 12 -26.99 -4.49 -30.29
CA ASP A 12 -26.48 -5.27 -29.16
C ASP A 12 -25.02 -4.97 -28.87
N VAL A 13 -24.18 -4.84 -29.90
CA VAL A 13 -22.78 -4.44 -29.73
C VAL A 13 -22.69 -3.03 -29.16
N SER A 14 -23.48 -2.08 -29.66
CA SER A 14 -23.52 -0.71 -29.14
C SER A 14 -23.92 -0.67 -27.65
N ASN A 15 -24.93 -1.44 -27.26
CA ASN A 15 -25.38 -1.52 -25.87
C ASN A 15 -24.30 -2.15 -24.97
N LYS A 16 -23.63 -3.21 -25.44
CA LYS A 16 -22.53 -3.85 -24.70
C LYS A 16 -21.35 -2.91 -24.52
N LEU A 17 -20.99 -2.13 -25.54
CA LEU A 17 -19.93 -1.12 -25.46
C LEU A 17 -20.28 -0.02 -24.45
N HIS A 18 -21.53 0.43 -24.41
CA HIS A 18 -22.00 1.40 -23.42
C HIS A 18 -21.87 0.85 -21.99
N ILE A 19 -22.36 -0.36 -21.73
CA ILE A 19 -22.28 -1.01 -20.41
C ILE A 19 -20.81 -1.24 -20.00
N ALA A 20 -19.94 -1.64 -20.94
CA ALA A 20 -18.53 -1.83 -20.70
C ALA A 20 -17.85 -0.52 -20.27
N SER A 21 -18.14 0.58 -20.97
CA SER A 21 -17.61 1.91 -20.64
C SER A 21 -18.07 2.39 -19.25
N GLU A 22 -19.33 2.20 -18.90
CA GLU A 22 -19.83 2.54 -17.56
C GLU A 22 -19.18 1.70 -16.46
N THR A 23 -19.00 0.40 -16.71
CA THR A 23 -18.34 -0.52 -15.79
C THR A 23 -16.87 -0.13 -15.58
N GLU A 24 -16.16 0.18 -16.66
CA GLU A 24 -14.76 0.64 -16.61
C GLU A 24 -14.63 1.91 -15.78
N ARG A 25 -15.53 2.89 -15.98
CA ARG A 25 -15.53 4.12 -15.18
C ARG A 25 -15.71 3.83 -13.69
N LYS A 26 -16.62 2.92 -13.32
CA LYS A 26 -16.85 2.52 -11.92
C LYS A 26 -15.62 1.82 -11.33
N ILE A 27 -15.00 0.90 -12.07
CA ILE A 27 -13.77 0.20 -11.66
C ILE A 27 -12.64 1.21 -11.44
N ASN A 28 -12.45 2.13 -12.38
CA ASN A 28 -11.41 3.14 -12.27
C ASN A 28 -11.64 4.07 -11.07
N GLY A 29 -12.89 4.49 -10.84
CA GLY A 29 -13.26 5.26 -9.66
C GLY A 29 -12.90 4.56 -8.35
N ALA A 30 -13.28 3.29 -8.20
CA ALA A 30 -12.93 2.48 -7.03
C ALA A 30 -11.41 2.30 -6.88
N ARG A 31 -10.69 2.07 -7.98
CA ARG A 31 -9.22 1.90 -7.97
C ARG A 31 -8.52 3.16 -7.45
N GLU A 32 -8.95 4.34 -7.88
CA GLU A 32 -8.39 5.61 -7.41
C GLU A 32 -8.67 5.83 -5.93
N GLU A 33 -9.86 5.47 -5.47
CA GLU A 33 -10.25 5.62 -4.07
C GLU A 33 -9.37 4.77 -3.13
N TYR A 34 -9.02 3.54 -3.52
CA TYR A 34 -8.17 2.64 -2.73
C TYR A 34 -6.66 2.84 -2.96
N ARG A 35 -6.24 3.71 -3.88
CA ARG A 35 -4.83 4.01 -4.14
C ARG A 35 -4.02 4.33 -2.87
N PRO A 36 -4.52 5.09 -1.88
CA PRO A 36 -3.78 5.37 -0.65
C PRO A 36 -3.40 4.11 0.15
N VAL A 37 -4.22 3.06 0.10
CA VAL A 37 -3.92 1.77 0.74
C VAL A 37 -2.72 1.12 0.06
N ALA A 38 -2.70 1.11 -1.28
CA ALA A 38 -1.60 0.57 -2.06
C ALA A 38 -0.30 1.36 -1.83
N THR A 39 -0.38 2.70 -1.76
CA THR A 39 0.75 3.58 -1.44
C THR A 39 1.30 3.30 -0.04
N ARG A 40 0.45 3.09 0.97
CA ARG A 40 0.92 2.69 2.31
C ARG A 40 1.59 1.32 2.27
N GLY A 41 1.00 0.37 1.55
CA GLY A 41 1.52 -0.99 1.39
C GLY A 41 2.91 -1.01 0.76
N SER A 42 3.15 -0.22 -0.30
CA SER A 42 4.46 -0.16 -0.95
C SER A 42 5.53 0.38 -0.01
N ILE A 43 5.24 1.45 0.75
CA ILE A 43 6.16 2.02 1.74
C ILE A 43 6.54 0.97 2.80
N LEU A 44 5.55 0.25 3.32
CA LEU A 44 5.79 -0.80 4.32
C LEU A 44 6.66 -1.93 3.77
N TYR A 45 6.36 -2.41 2.56
CA TYR A 45 7.12 -3.49 1.94
C TYR A 45 8.57 -3.09 1.70
N PHE A 46 8.81 -1.94 1.05
CA PHE A 46 10.17 -1.47 0.78
C PHE A 46 10.95 -1.22 2.07
N LEU A 47 10.32 -0.67 3.11
CA LEU A 47 10.98 -0.51 4.40
C LEU A 47 11.41 -1.85 5.01
N ILE A 48 10.58 -2.89 4.94
CA ILE A 48 10.95 -4.23 5.42
C ILE A 48 12.13 -4.78 4.60
N THR A 49 12.10 -4.62 3.28
CA THR A 49 13.19 -5.09 2.41
C THR A 49 14.50 -4.34 2.70
N ASP A 50 14.45 -3.03 2.94
CA ASP A 50 15.62 -2.21 3.29
C ASP A 50 16.28 -2.68 4.60
N MET A 51 15.52 -3.27 5.53
CA MET A 51 16.08 -3.82 6.78
C MET A 51 17.04 -5.01 6.54
N THR A 52 17.03 -5.62 5.35
CA THR A 52 18.02 -6.66 4.98
C THR A 52 19.45 -6.12 4.99
N VAL A 53 19.64 -4.81 4.78
CA VAL A 53 20.95 -4.15 4.87
C VAL A 53 21.46 -4.11 6.32
N VAL A 54 20.56 -4.04 7.30
CA VAL A 54 20.91 -4.05 8.73
C VAL A 54 21.30 -5.45 9.19
N SER A 55 20.63 -6.48 8.66
CA SER A 55 20.95 -7.88 8.92
C SER A 55 20.40 -8.76 7.80
N CYS A 56 21.23 -9.66 7.27
CA CYS A 56 20.82 -10.63 6.25
C CYS A 56 19.67 -11.55 6.71
N MET A 57 19.45 -11.67 8.02
CA MET A 57 18.35 -12.47 8.58
C MET A 57 16.97 -11.82 8.40
N TYR A 58 16.87 -10.54 8.04
CA TYR A 58 15.61 -9.81 7.90
C TYR A 58 14.97 -9.91 6.51
N GLN A 59 15.30 -10.97 5.78
CA GLN A 59 14.78 -11.19 4.45
C GLN A 59 13.28 -11.53 4.49
N THR A 60 12.48 -10.80 3.72
CA THR A 60 11.04 -11.05 3.54
C THR A 60 10.70 -11.07 2.06
N SER A 61 9.95 -12.08 1.64
CA SER A 61 9.44 -12.15 0.26
C SER A 61 8.18 -11.30 0.08
N LEU A 62 7.96 -10.81 -1.15
CA LEU A 62 6.71 -10.12 -1.50
C LEU A 62 5.48 -10.98 -1.21
N ARG A 63 5.57 -12.30 -1.45
CA ARG A 63 4.47 -13.24 -1.17
C ARG A 63 4.07 -13.25 0.31
N GLN A 64 5.04 -13.28 1.23
CA GLN A 64 4.76 -13.22 2.67
C GLN A 64 4.11 -11.89 3.06
N PHE A 65 4.57 -10.79 2.47
CA PHE A 65 3.97 -9.48 2.69
C PHE A 65 2.52 -9.42 2.19
N LEU A 66 2.24 -9.95 0.98
CA LEU A 66 0.91 -9.96 0.40
C LEU A 66 -0.11 -10.73 1.26
N ILE A 67 0.32 -11.82 1.92
CA ILE A 67 -0.54 -12.54 2.88
C ILE A 67 -0.99 -11.62 4.03
N LEU A 68 -0.09 -10.79 4.56
CA LEU A 68 -0.42 -9.80 5.60
C LEU A 68 -1.29 -8.67 5.05
N PHE A 69 -1.04 -8.26 3.80
CA PHE A 69 -1.82 -7.23 3.12
C PHE A 69 -3.27 -7.69 2.94
N ASP A 70 -3.49 -8.88 2.38
CA ASP A 70 -4.82 -9.47 2.19
C ASP A 70 -5.51 -9.73 3.53
N MET A 71 -4.77 -10.20 4.54
CA MET A 71 -5.31 -10.32 5.91
C MET A 71 -5.80 -8.96 6.43
N SER A 72 -5.05 -7.89 6.17
CA SER A 72 -5.40 -6.54 6.63
C SER A 72 -6.62 -5.97 5.90
N MET A 73 -6.77 -6.28 4.62
CA MET A 73 -7.98 -5.97 3.84
C MET A 73 -9.20 -6.70 4.41
N ASN A 74 -9.05 -7.96 4.81
CA ASN A 74 -10.17 -8.78 5.28
C ASN A 74 -10.55 -8.53 6.74
N LYS A 75 -9.58 -8.28 7.64
CA LYS A 75 -9.81 -8.19 9.10
C LYS A 75 -9.96 -6.78 9.66
N SER A 76 -9.67 -5.75 8.86
CA SER A 76 -9.88 -4.37 9.29
C SER A 76 -11.36 -4.09 9.53
N GLU A 77 -11.67 -3.08 10.34
CA GLU A 77 -13.03 -2.68 10.67
C GLU A 77 -13.83 -2.26 9.42
N HIS A 78 -14.96 -2.92 9.18
CA HIS A 78 -15.83 -2.62 8.05
C HIS A 78 -16.62 -1.34 8.30
N SER A 79 -16.76 -0.51 7.27
CA SER A 79 -17.57 0.71 7.31
C SER A 79 -18.26 0.91 5.97
N ASN A 80 -19.49 1.43 6.01
CA ASN A 80 -20.27 1.77 4.81
C ASN A 80 -19.71 3.00 4.09
N ASN A 81 -18.88 3.82 4.76
CA ASN A 81 -18.21 4.95 4.16
C ASN A 81 -16.80 4.53 3.68
N PRO A 82 -16.52 4.56 2.36
CA PRO A 82 -15.23 4.16 1.82
C PRO A 82 -14.04 4.90 2.44
N LYS A 83 -14.19 6.20 2.73
CA LYS A 83 -13.10 7.01 3.32
C LYS A 83 -12.71 6.51 4.72
N ILE A 84 -13.72 6.21 5.55
CA ILE A 84 -13.49 5.66 6.91
C ILE A 84 -12.88 4.27 6.80
N ARG A 85 -13.42 3.45 5.88
CA ARG A 85 -12.92 2.10 5.61
C ARG A 85 -11.43 2.11 5.21
N ILE A 86 -11.03 3.00 4.30
CA ILE A 86 -9.64 3.16 3.85
C ILE A 86 -8.72 3.53 5.02
N GLY A 87 -9.13 4.47 5.88
CA GLY A 87 -8.38 4.83 7.09
C GLY A 87 -8.20 3.65 8.04
N SER A 88 -9.27 2.87 8.26
CA SER A 88 -9.22 1.66 9.08
C SER A 88 -8.30 0.58 8.51
N ILE A 89 -8.32 0.35 7.19
CA ILE A 89 -7.41 -0.57 6.50
C ILE A 89 -5.97 -0.12 6.68
N ILE A 90 -5.66 1.15 6.40
CA ILE A 90 -4.30 1.70 6.51
C ILE A 90 -3.75 1.53 7.94
N ARG A 91 -4.56 1.86 8.95
CA ARG A 91 -4.19 1.72 10.36
C ARG A 91 -3.94 0.25 10.72
N PHE A 92 -4.86 -0.63 10.34
CA PHE A 92 -4.76 -2.06 10.64
C PHE A 92 -3.57 -2.72 9.94
N LEU A 93 -3.34 -2.39 8.67
CA LEU A 93 -2.20 -2.85 7.87
C LEU A 93 -0.89 -2.45 8.51
N THR A 94 -0.76 -1.18 8.88
CA THR A 94 0.46 -0.63 9.50
C THR A 94 0.79 -1.37 10.80
N LEU A 95 -0.19 -1.57 11.68
CA LEU A 95 -0.01 -2.27 12.96
C LEU A 95 0.28 -3.76 12.77
N THR A 96 -0.41 -4.41 11.83
CA THR A 96 -0.25 -5.85 11.57
C THR A 96 1.14 -6.15 11.02
N VAL A 97 1.59 -5.37 10.03
CA VAL A 97 2.93 -5.47 9.47
C VAL A 97 3.97 -5.16 10.54
N TRP A 98 3.82 -4.06 11.29
CA TRP A 98 4.77 -3.70 12.33
C TRP A 98 4.92 -4.80 13.39
N ARG A 99 3.81 -5.36 13.90
CA ARG A 99 3.84 -6.46 14.87
C ARG A 99 4.48 -7.72 14.30
N ASN A 100 4.14 -8.09 13.06
CA ASN A 100 4.68 -9.29 12.44
C ASN A 100 6.19 -9.17 12.22
N THR A 101 6.65 -8.02 11.72
CA THR A 101 8.06 -7.76 11.47
C THR A 101 8.86 -7.67 12.77
N CYS A 102 8.36 -6.96 13.78
CA CYS A 102 9.04 -6.84 15.08
C CYS A 102 9.21 -8.19 15.81
N ARG A 103 8.34 -9.18 15.56
CA ARG A 103 8.50 -10.54 16.11
C ARG A 103 9.73 -11.27 15.54
N GLY A 104 10.13 -10.97 14.30
CA GLY A 104 11.30 -11.55 13.67
C GLY A 104 12.60 -10.78 13.92
N PHE A 105 12.54 -9.60 14.53
CA PHE A 105 13.70 -8.72 14.73
C PHE A 105 14.36 -8.91 16.09
N TYR A 106 15.67 -8.70 16.13
CA TYR A 106 16.41 -8.58 17.40
C TYR A 106 15.95 -7.31 18.12
N GLU A 107 15.86 -7.34 19.46
CA GLU A 107 15.37 -6.22 20.28
C GLU A 107 16.04 -4.89 19.93
N ARG A 108 17.37 -4.91 19.74
CA ARG A 108 18.16 -3.73 19.39
C ARG A 108 17.75 -3.03 18.09
N HIS A 109 17.13 -3.74 17.15
CA HIS A 109 16.74 -3.19 15.85
C HIS A 109 15.25 -2.81 15.76
N LYS A 110 14.43 -3.18 16.75
CA LYS A 110 12.99 -2.86 16.74
C LYS A 110 12.74 -1.35 16.83
N PHE A 111 13.54 -0.65 17.63
CA PHE A 111 13.46 0.80 17.75
C PHE A 111 13.81 1.49 16.43
N LEU A 112 14.92 1.08 15.80
CA LEU A 112 15.34 1.59 14.49
C LEU A 112 14.22 1.43 13.44
N PHE A 113 13.63 0.23 13.35
CA PHE A 113 12.52 -0.02 12.43
C PHE A 113 11.30 0.86 12.71
N THR A 114 10.93 1.02 13.98
CA THR A 114 9.78 1.84 14.38
C THR A 114 10.00 3.32 14.05
N LEU A 115 11.22 3.83 14.27
CA LEU A 115 11.60 5.19 13.93
C LEU A 115 11.56 5.42 12.42
N LEU A 116 12.18 4.53 11.64
CA LEU A 116 12.18 4.61 10.18
C LEU A 116 10.75 4.50 9.61
N LEU A 117 9.90 3.67 10.21
CA LEU A 117 8.49 3.58 9.83
C LEU A 117 7.76 4.90 10.01
N ALA A 118 7.88 5.54 11.18
CA ALA A 118 7.27 6.84 11.45
C ALA A 118 7.76 7.90 10.46
N MET A 119 9.08 7.99 10.24
CA MET A 119 9.66 8.95 9.30
C MET A 119 9.21 8.74 7.86
N LYS A 120 9.15 7.48 7.39
CA LYS A 120 8.67 7.17 6.03
C LYS A 120 7.18 7.50 5.86
N VAL A 121 6.39 7.34 6.93
CA VAL A 121 4.98 7.74 6.95
C VAL A 121 4.85 9.25 6.85
N ASP A 122 5.61 10.01 7.65
CA ASP A 122 5.57 11.47 7.66
C ASP A 122 6.12 12.10 6.37
N LEU A 123 7.14 11.49 5.77
CA LEU A 123 7.64 11.86 4.43
C LEU A 123 6.53 11.74 3.39
N GLN A 124 5.70 10.69 3.44
CA GLN A 124 4.57 10.51 2.53
C GLN A 124 3.44 11.52 2.79
N CYS A 125 3.23 11.92 4.06
CA CYS A 125 2.29 12.97 4.41
C CYS A 125 2.84 14.39 4.14
N ALA A 126 4.07 14.51 3.61
CA ALA A 126 4.78 15.77 3.38
C ALA A 126 4.94 16.64 4.64
N HIS A 127 4.93 16.02 5.82
CA HIS A 127 5.22 16.70 7.09
C HIS A 127 6.71 16.98 7.28
N ILE A 128 7.55 16.15 6.65
CA ILE A 128 9.02 16.24 6.72
C ILE A 128 9.55 16.36 5.30
N SER A 129 10.46 17.31 5.07
CA SER A 129 11.16 17.43 3.79
C SER A 129 12.17 16.29 3.61
N HIS A 130 12.37 15.86 2.36
CA HIS A 130 13.40 14.86 2.06
C HIS A 130 14.79 15.30 2.53
N ASP A 131 15.06 16.60 2.52
CA ASP A 131 16.31 17.19 3.00
C ASP A 131 16.48 17.03 4.52
N GLU A 132 15.41 17.22 5.30
CA GLU A 132 15.42 17.03 6.76
C GLU A 132 15.63 15.56 7.12
N PHE A 133 14.97 14.65 6.40
CA PHE A 133 15.16 13.21 6.55
C PHE A 133 16.61 12.80 6.23
N MET A 134 17.17 13.31 5.13
CA MET A 134 18.55 13.02 4.75
C MET A 134 19.56 13.61 5.73
N LYS A 135 19.33 14.81 6.25
CA LYS A 135 20.15 15.40 7.31
C LYS A 135 20.14 14.52 8.56
N PHE A 136 18.97 14.10 9.03
CA PHE A 136 18.87 13.24 10.21
C PHE A 136 19.65 11.92 10.06
N ILE A 137 19.57 11.27 8.89
CA ILE A 137 20.25 10.00 8.64
C ILE A 137 21.76 10.18 8.40
N LYS A 138 22.18 11.23 7.69
CA LYS A 138 23.61 11.48 7.39
C LYS A 138 24.40 12.01 8.57
N VAL A 139 23.76 12.75 9.49
CA VAL A 139 24.43 13.33 10.66
C VAL A 139 25.02 12.26 11.59
N SER A 140 24.54 11.00 11.56
CA SER A 140 25.15 9.90 12.31
C SER A 140 26.48 9.38 11.72
N GLY A 141 26.86 9.77 10.50
CA GLY A 141 28.10 9.31 9.85
C GLY A 141 29.25 10.31 9.89
N THR A 142 29.02 11.57 10.28
CA THR A 142 30.02 12.65 10.13
C THR A 142 30.75 13.03 11.41
N TYR A 143 30.37 12.46 12.57
CA TYR A 143 31.08 12.66 13.85
C TYR A 143 32.03 11.50 14.21
N MET A 144 32.40 10.66 13.24
CA MET A 144 33.38 9.58 13.41
C MET A 144 34.58 9.76 12.45
N LEU A 145 35.07 11.00 12.34
CA LEU A 145 36.42 11.32 11.83
C LEU A 145 37.01 12.46 12.67
#